data_AF-A0A931Y457-F1
#
_entry.id   AF-A0A931Y457-F1
#
_cell.length_a   1.000
_cell.length_b   1.000
_cell.length_c   1.000
_cell.angle_alpha   90.00
_cell.angle_beta   90.00
_cell.angle_gamma   90.00
#
_symmetry.space_group_name_H-M   'P 1'
#
loop_
_entity.id
_entity.type
_entity.pdbx_description
1 polymer ?
#
loop_
_entity_poly.entity_id
_entity_poly.type
_entity_poly.pdbx_seq_one_letter_code
_entity_poly.pdbx_strand_id
1 'polypeptide(L)'
;MTELRHVGDDGDEPRCAVCGGPAAGPCASCRRFVCGDCSVLTEGGVELWAICVRCDRRKGRSLRGGWGLVALWLVGLLVALALFAGASLWLLG
;
A
#
# COMPACT_ATOMS: atom_id res chain seq x y z
N MET A 1 37.08 31.30 14.38
CA MET A 1 35.76 30.97 14.98
C MET A 1 34.82 30.77 13.83
N THR A 2 34.58 29.50 13.47
CA THR A 2 33.80 29.15 12.28
C THR A 2 32.33 29.28 12.64
N GLU A 3 31.74 30.39 12.21
CA GLU A 3 30.33 30.69 12.39
C GLU A 3 29.51 29.64 11.64
N LEU A 4 28.82 28.78 12.40
CA LEU A 4 27.89 27.81 11.86
C LEU A 4 26.75 28.59 11.22
N ARG A 5 26.73 28.65 9.88
CA ARG A 5 25.58 29.14 9.11
C ARG A 5 24.36 28.35 9.55
N HIS A 6 23.54 28.94 10.40
CA HIS A 6 22.19 28.49 10.62
C HIS A 6 21.45 28.81 9.32
N VAL A 7 21.31 27.80 8.45
CA VAL A 7 20.38 27.86 7.33
C VAL A 7 19.00 27.89 7.99
N GLY A 8 18.53 29.11 8.28
CA GLY A 8 17.12 29.37 8.52
C GLY A 8 16.40 29.01 7.23
N ASP A 9 15.93 27.77 7.16
CA ASP A 9 14.96 27.35 6.18
C ASP A 9 13.61 27.90 6.66
N ASP A 10 13.39 29.19 6.39
CA ASP A 10 12.11 29.88 6.54
C ASP A 10 11.11 29.36 5.48
N GLY A 11 10.92 28.06 5.41
CA GLY A 11 9.95 27.39 4.55
C GLY A 11 9.09 26.51 5.43
N ASP A 12 7.80 26.84 5.55
CA ASP A 12 6.77 26.14 6.32
C ASP A 12 7.17 24.70 6.68
N GLU A 13 7.65 24.49 7.91
CA GLU A 13 7.96 23.14 8.40
C GLU A 13 6.75 22.26 8.08
N PRO A 14 6.91 21.24 7.23
CA PRO A 14 5.78 20.53 6.69
C PRO A 14 4.97 19.97 7.85
N ARG A 15 3.68 20.32 7.91
CA ARG A 15 2.82 19.88 9.00
C ARG A 15 2.21 18.52 8.68
N CYS A 16 2.09 17.70 9.71
CA CYS A 16 1.39 16.44 9.64
C CYS A 16 -0.06 16.69 9.22
N ALA A 17 -0.49 16.07 8.12
CA ALA A 17 -1.86 16.21 7.64
C ALA A 17 -2.93 15.52 8.51
N VAL A 18 -2.54 14.89 9.62
CA VAL A 18 -3.43 14.19 10.55
C VAL A 18 -3.55 14.95 11.87
N CYS A 19 -2.43 15.23 12.54
CA CYS A 19 -2.42 15.90 13.85
C CYS A 19 -1.98 17.37 13.81
N GLY A 20 -1.45 17.88 12.68
CA GLY A 20 -0.97 19.25 12.55
C GLY A 20 0.40 19.55 13.17
N GLY A 21 1.01 18.57 13.86
CA GLY A 21 2.37 18.68 14.41
C GLY A 21 3.47 18.64 13.33
N PRO A 22 4.76 18.75 13.71
CA PRO A 22 5.87 18.71 12.76
C PRO A 22 5.90 17.37 12.02
N ALA A 23 5.94 17.39 10.70
CA ALA A 23 6.05 16.17 9.90
C ALA A 23 7.51 15.70 9.84
N ALA A 24 7.68 14.38 9.88
CA ALA A 24 8.98 13.74 9.72
C ALA A 24 9.30 13.48 8.23
N GLY A 25 8.28 13.35 7.37
CA GLY A 25 8.47 13.13 5.93
C GLY A 25 7.19 12.73 5.18
N PRO A 26 7.29 12.49 3.86
CA PRO A 26 6.17 12.10 3.02
C PRO A 26 5.84 10.60 3.12
N CYS A 27 4.55 10.26 3.12
CA CYS A 27 4.06 8.87 3.06
C CYS A 27 4.40 8.20 1.72
N ALA A 28 4.96 6.99 1.74
CA ALA A 28 5.36 6.26 0.53
C ALA A 28 4.21 5.98 -0.46
N SER A 29 2.96 5.89 0.03
CA SER A 29 1.80 5.58 -0.81
C SER A 29 1.10 6.81 -1.40
N CYS A 30 0.85 7.85 -0.59
CA CYS A 30 0.07 9.02 -1.02
C CYS A 30 0.87 10.32 -1.08
N ARG A 31 2.18 10.26 -0.79
CA ARG A 31 3.13 11.39 -0.75
C ARG A 31 2.77 12.53 0.19
N ARG A 32 1.80 12.33 1.09
CA ARG A 32 1.39 13.36 2.06
C ARG A 32 2.31 13.36 3.29
N PHE A 33 2.67 14.54 3.77
CA PHE A 33 3.55 14.71 4.95
C PHE A 33 2.86 14.26 6.24
N VAL A 34 3.56 13.43 7.03
CA VAL A 34 3.09 12.88 8.30
C VAL A 34 4.20 12.83 9.35
N CYS A 35 3.84 12.93 10.63
CA CYS A 35 4.77 12.71 11.74
C CYS A 35 4.96 11.21 12.01
N GLY A 36 5.98 10.87 12.80
CA GLY A 36 6.28 9.49 13.23
C GLY A 36 5.07 8.77 13.83
N ASP A 37 4.35 9.42 14.75
CA ASP A 37 3.18 8.85 15.44
C ASP A 37 1.96 8.63 14.53
N CYS A 38 1.82 9.43 13.48
CA CYS A 38 0.73 9.28 12.50
C CYS A 38 1.12 8.36 11.33
N SER A 39 2.31 7.77 11.39
CA SER A 39 2.83 6.79 10.46
C SER A 39 2.94 5.41 11.11
N VAL A 40 2.73 4.37 10.32
CA VAL A 40 2.97 2.98 10.71
C VAL A 40 4.23 2.53 10.00
N LEU A 41 5.19 2.04 10.77
CA LEU A 41 6.35 1.32 10.29
C LEU A 41 5.88 -0.09 9.95
N THR A 42 5.54 -0.31 8.69
CA THR A 42 5.20 -1.64 8.21
C THR A 42 6.47 -2.30 7.68
N GLU A 43 6.87 -3.40 8.32
CA GLU A 43 7.94 -4.29 7.86
C GLU A 43 7.43 -5.12 6.66
N GLY A 44 7.23 -4.46 5.53
CA GLY A 44 6.86 -5.11 4.28
C GLY A 44 8.08 -5.55 3.51
N GLY A 45 8.69 -6.68 3.88
CA GLY A 45 9.77 -7.32 3.11
C GLY A 45 11.18 -7.01 3.62
N VAL A 46 11.88 -6.09 2.96
CA VAL A 46 13.34 -5.85 3.12
C VAL A 46 13.72 -4.37 3.33
N GLU A 47 12.75 -3.45 3.29
CA GLU A 47 13.00 -2.01 3.44
C GLU A 47 11.93 -1.39 4.35
N LEU A 48 12.36 -0.58 5.32
CA LEU A 48 11.48 0.17 6.21
C LEU A 48 10.91 1.38 5.44
N TRP A 49 9.62 1.35 5.12
CA TRP A 49 8.94 2.50 4.53
C TRP A 49 7.79 2.97 5.44
N ALA A 50 7.74 4.28 5.68
CA ALA A 50 6.68 4.89 6.47
C ALA A 50 5.41 5.11 5.61
N ILE A 51 4.31 4.49 6.01
CA ILE A 51 2.97 4.83 5.49
C ILE A 51 2.12 5.53 6.55
N CYS A 52 1.27 6.45 6.13
CA CYS A 52 0.27 7.01 7.04
C CYS A 52 -0.81 5.97 7.41
N VAL A 53 -1.34 6.07 8.63
CA VAL A 53 -2.41 5.20 9.16
C VAL A 53 -3.66 5.11 8.25
N ARG A 54 -3.91 6.15 7.45
CA ARG A 54 -5.00 6.16 6.45
C ARG A 54 -4.71 5.27 5.25
N CYS A 55 -3.47 5.27 4.75
CA CYS A 55 -3.06 4.39 3.66
C CYS A 55 -2.98 2.95 4.15
N ASP A 56 -2.49 2.72 5.36
CA ASP A 56 -2.47 1.41 6.01
C ASP A 56 -3.89 0.78 6.05
N ARG A 57 -4.87 1.50 6.60
CA ARG A 57 -6.28 1.05 6.60
C ARG A 57 -6.89 0.85 5.21
N ARG A 58 -6.35 1.51 4.18
CA ARG A 58 -6.82 1.35 2.78
C ARG A 58 -6.08 0.24 2.04
N LYS A 59 -4.97 -0.27 2.57
CA LYS A 59 -4.13 -1.23 1.84
C LYS A 59 -4.89 -2.51 1.51
N GLY A 60 -5.78 -2.98 2.38
CA GLY A 60 -6.71 -4.07 2.09
C GLY A 60 -7.77 -3.79 1.00
N ARG A 61 -7.97 -2.53 0.60
CA ARG A 61 -8.95 -2.11 -0.41
C ARG A 61 -8.35 -1.97 -1.81
N SER A 62 -7.05 -1.65 -1.90
CA SER A 62 -6.33 -1.52 -3.19
C SER A 62 -6.05 -2.87 -3.83
N LEU A 63 -5.81 -3.93 -3.03
CA LEU A 63 -5.63 -5.27 -3.58
C LEU A 63 -6.94 -5.85 -4.15
N ARG A 64 -8.12 -5.44 -3.67
CA ARG A 64 -9.42 -5.97 -4.17
C ARG A 64 -9.64 -5.73 -5.65
N GLY A 65 -9.19 -4.61 -6.21
CA GLY A 65 -9.34 -4.30 -7.64
C GLY A 65 -8.46 -5.20 -8.52
N GLY A 66 -7.17 -5.35 -8.17
CA GLY A 66 -6.24 -6.20 -8.92
C GLY A 66 -6.50 -7.70 -8.73
N TRP A 67 -6.91 -8.12 -7.54
CA TRP A 67 -7.30 -9.51 -7.26
C TRP A 67 -8.58 -9.93 -7.95
N GLY A 68 -9.46 -8.99 -8.32
CA GLY A 68 -10.67 -9.32 -9.07
C GLY A 68 -10.36 -10.01 -10.40
N LEU A 69 -9.36 -9.50 -11.13
CA LEU A 69 -8.94 -10.10 -12.40
C LEU A 69 -8.30 -11.48 -12.20
N VAL A 70 -7.44 -11.62 -11.18
CA VAL A 70 -6.78 -12.89 -10.84
C VAL A 70 -7.80 -13.94 -10.41
N ALA A 71 -8.75 -13.57 -9.55
CA ALA A 71 -9.82 -14.45 -9.10
C ALA A 71 -10.73 -14.86 -10.26
N LEU A 72 -11.08 -13.93 -11.16
CA LEU A 72 -11.90 -14.23 -12.33
C LEU A 72 -11.19 -15.18 -13.30
N TRP A 73 -9.88 -14.98 -13.51
CA TRP A 73 -9.06 -15.88 -14.33
C TRP A 73 -8.97 -17.29 -13.70
N LEU A 74 -8.74 -17.37 -12.39
CA LEU A 74 -8.69 -18.64 -11.65
C LEU A 74 -10.03 -19.38 -11.71
N VAL A 75 -11.15 -18.68 -11.48
CA VAL A 75 -12.49 -19.27 -11.56
C VAL A 75 -12.79 -19.74 -12.99
N GLY A 76 -12.43 -18.96 -14.01
CA GLY A 76 -12.55 -19.37 -15.41
C GLY A 76 -11.80 -20.66 -15.71
N LEU A 77 -10.56 -20.79 -15.23
CA LEU A 77 -9.75 -22.00 -15.36
C LEU A 77 -10.42 -23.21 -14.69
N LEU A 78 -10.91 -23.03 -13.46
CA LEU A 78 -11.58 -24.10 -12.70
C LEU A 78 -12.86 -24.58 -13.40
N VAL A 79 -13.66 -23.65 -13.93
CA VAL A 79 -14.88 -23.99 -14.68
C VAL A 79 -14.53 -24.74 -15.97
N ALA A 80 -13.51 -24.31 -16.70
CA ALA A 80 -13.05 -25.01 -17.91
C ALA A 80 -12.62 -26.45 -17.60
N LEU A 81 -11.85 -26.65 -16.53
CA LEU A 81 -11.43 -27.98 -16.07
C LEU A 81 -12.62 -28.84 -15.63
N ALA A 82 -13.58 -28.27 -14.91
CA ALA A 82 -14.77 -28.98 -14.47
C ALA A 82 -15.63 -29.44 -15.65
N LEU A 83 -15.79 -28.61 -16.68
CA LEU A 83 -16.50 -28.97 -17.91
C LEU A 83 -15.77 -30.08 -18.67
N PHE A 84 -14.45 -29.98 -18.79
CA PHE A 84 -13.65 -30.99 -19.47
C PHE A 84 -13.72 -32.35 -18.76
N ALA A 85 -13.58 -32.35 -17.43
CA ALA A 85 -13.67 -33.55 -16.61
C ALA A 85 -15.09 -34.15 -16.60
N GLY A 86 -16.12 -33.31 -16.55
CA GLY A 86 -17.51 -33.75 -16.64
C GLY A 86 -17.84 -34.35 -18.02
N ALA A 87 -17.37 -33.72 -19.09
CA ALA A 87 -17.57 -34.21 -20.45
C ALA A 87 -16.81 -35.52 -20.72
N SER A 88 -15.57 -35.65 -20.23
CA SER A 88 -14.80 -36.88 -20.37
C SER A 88 -15.42 -38.03 -19.58
N LEU A 89 -15.91 -37.77 -18.36
CA LEU A 89 -16.64 -38.76 -17.56
C LEU A 89 -17.93 -39.19 -18.27
N TRP A 90 -18.68 -38.26 -18.87
CA TRP A 90 -19.92 -38.54 -19.59
C TRP A 90 -19.70 -39.33 -20.89
N LEU A 91 -18.54 -39.18 -21.53
CA LEU A 91 -18.19 -39.91 -22.76
C LEU A 91 -17.60 -41.30 -22.51
N LEU A 92 -16.98 -41.51 -21.34
CA LEU A 92 -16.25 -42.74 -21.00
C LEU A 92 -16.99 -43.64 -19.99
N GLY A 93 -18.03 -43.12 -19.33
CA GLY A 93 -18.86 -43.85 -18.36
C GLY A 93 -20.21 -44.22 -18.94
#